data_AF-A0A3M0WMS4-F1
#
_entry.id   AF-A0A3M0WMS4-F1
#
_cell.length_a   1.000
_cell.length_b   1.000
_cell.length_c   1.000
_cell.angle_alpha   90.00
_cell.angle_beta   90.00
_cell.angle_gamma   90.00
#
_symmetry.space_group_name_H-M   'P 1'
#
loop_
_entity.id
_entity.type
_entity.pdbx_description
1 polymer ?
#
loop_
_entity_poly.entity_id
_entity_poly.type
_entity_poly.pdbx_seq_one_letter_code
_entity_poly.pdbx_strand_id
1 'polypeptide(L)'
;MDVAKAFTYITEDQNWLIKVGIATAVMLASTFLLFIPLPLLIGYQLGVTRRVMAGAENPLPEWDDLGTLFMDGLSVLVARLVYAMPFILLLCVGIGVSLLPALGGNNEDAVNALAGVTAVTWVILSCFFFILALALLFITPAINIQYVRTNSLAACLRFGEVFGIARRHLGDILIVMLV
;
A
#
# COMPACT_ATOMS: atom_id res chain seq x y z
N MET A 1 -19.99 4.84 12.84
CA MET A 1 -18.70 4.24 13.26
C MET A 1 -18.40 4.79 14.64
N ASP A 2 -18.23 3.92 15.64
CA ASP A 2 -17.82 4.35 16.99
C ASP A 2 -16.30 4.57 17.00
N VAL A 3 -15.88 5.82 16.91
CA VAL A 3 -14.46 6.20 16.82
C VAL A 3 -13.69 5.76 18.06
N ALA A 4 -14.33 5.77 19.24
CA ALA A 4 -13.74 5.26 20.48
C ALA A 4 -13.34 3.78 20.39
N LYS A 5 -14.16 2.96 19.72
CA LYS A 5 -13.91 1.52 19.57
C LYS A 5 -12.74 1.22 18.62
N ALA A 6 -12.42 2.14 17.71
CA ALA A 6 -11.26 2.05 16.83
C ALA A 6 -9.93 2.23 17.58
N PHE A 7 -9.92 2.83 18.78
CA PHE A 7 -8.71 2.97 19.59
C PHE A 7 -8.58 1.88 20.67
N THR A 8 -9.69 1.34 21.17
CA THR A 8 -9.65 0.35 22.26
C THR A 8 -9.59 -1.11 21.80
N TYR A 9 -9.92 -1.42 20.53
CA TYR A 9 -9.99 -2.79 20.04
C TYR A 9 -8.65 -3.56 20.11
N ILE A 10 -7.52 -2.85 20.02
CA ILE A 10 -6.19 -3.48 20.09
C ILE A 10 -5.93 -3.99 21.51
N THR A 11 -6.29 -3.20 22.52
CA THR A 11 -6.04 -3.52 23.93
C THR A 11 -7.10 -4.45 24.53
N GLU A 12 -8.28 -4.53 23.93
CA GLU A 12 -9.38 -5.41 24.35
C GLU A 12 -9.18 -6.88 23.92
N ASP A 13 -8.28 -7.16 22.97
CA ASP A 13 -8.04 -8.50 22.45
C ASP A 13 -7.17 -9.36 23.39
N GLN A 14 -7.62 -10.58 23.68
CA GLN A 14 -6.83 -11.52 24.49
C GLN A 14 -5.53 -11.89 23.77
N ASN A 15 -4.41 -11.76 24.48
CA ASN A 15 -3.05 -11.97 23.94
C ASN A 15 -2.61 -10.94 22.88
N TRP A 16 -3.16 -9.72 22.89
CA TRP A 16 -2.79 -8.65 21.94
C TRP A 16 -1.28 -8.41 21.84
N LEU A 17 -0.55 -8.48 22.97
CA LEU A 17 0.91 -8.33 23.04
C LEU A 17 1.65 -9.33 22.14
N ILE A 18 1.20 -10.59 22.14
CA ILE A 18 1.80 -11.64 21.32
C ILE A 18 1.48 -11.39 19.85
N LYS A 19 0.22 -11.08 19.53
CA LYS A 19 -0.23 -10.86 18.14
C LYS A 19 0.44 -9.64 17.51
N VAL A 20 0.53 -8.52 18.24
CA VAL A 20 1.21 -7.29 17.81
C VAL A 20 2.73 -7.50 17.77
N GLY A 21 3.30 -8.25 18.72
CA GLY A 21 4.72 -8.60 18.72
C GLY A 21 5.12 -9.38 17.47
N ILE A 22 4.31 -10.37 17.06
CA ILE A 22 4.53 -11.11 15.82
C ILE A 22 4.36 -10.18 14.60
N ALA A 23 3.30 -9.37 14.54
CA ALA A 23 3.10 -8.42 13.45
C ALA A 23 4.31 -7.47 13.29
N THR A 24 4.82 -6.96 14.41
CA THR A 24 6.00 -6.08 14.44
C THR A 24 7.26 -6.82 13.98
N ALA A 25 7.48 -8.05 14.44
CA ALA A 25 8.61 -8.89 14.00
C ALA A 25 8.53 -9.18 12.50
N VAL A 26 7.34 -9.47 11.97
CA VAL A 26 7.11 -9.69 10.54
C VAL A 26 7.32 -8.40 9.73
N MET A 27 6.92 -7.23 10.25
CA MET A 27 7.22 -5.93 9.64
C MET A 27 8.72 -5.67 9.58
N LEU A 28 9.45 -5.88 10.68
CA LEU A 28 10.90 -5.72 10.74
C LEU A 28 11.61 -6.70 9.80
N ALA A 29 11.18 -7.96 9.79
CA ALA A 29 11.68 -8.96 8.86
C ALA A 29 11.35 -8.60 7.41
N SER A 30 10.23 -7.94 7.12
CA SER A 30 9.89 -7.50 5.75
C SER A 30 10.85 -6.42 5.26
N THR A 31 11.26 -5.53 6.15
CA THR A 31 12.23 -4.46 5.86
C THR A 31 13.64 -5.02 5.65
N PHE A 32 14.05 -6.04 6.42
CA PHE A 32 15.40 -6.61 6.36
C PHE A 32 15.56 -7.78 5.38
N LEU A 33 14.50 -8.55 5.11
CA LEU A 33 14.53 -9.85 4.42
C LEU A 33 13.84 -9.81 3.04
N LEU A 34 13.82 -8.63 2.41
CA LEU A 34 13.46 -8.42 1.00
C LEU A 34 12.05 -8.95 0.62
N PHE A 35 10.99 -8.21 0.98
CA PHE A 35 9.61 -8.37 0.46
C PHE A 35 8.87 -9.70 0.71
N ILE A 36 9.52 -10.77 1.16
CA ILE A 36 8.89 -12.10 1.37
C ILE A 36 7.72 -12.08 2.37
N PRO A 37 7.76 -11.36 3.51
CA PRO A 37 6.65 -11.38 4.48
C PRO A 37 5.56 -10.34 4.16
N LEU A 38 5.71 -9.58 3.08
CA LEU A 38 4.79 -8.50 2.72
C LEU A 38 3.38 -9.00 2.35
N PRO A 39 3.20 -10.10 1.58
CA PRO A 39 1.90 -10.71 1.38
C PRO A 39 1.28 -11.16 2.70
N LEU A 40 2.06 -11.76 3.61
CA LEU A 40 1.57 -12.25 4.90
C LEU A 40 0.94 -11.11 5.73
N LEU A 41 1.58 -9.93 5.76
CA LEU A 41 1.08 -8.74 6.43
C LEU A 41 -0.20 -8.21 5.78
N ILE A 42 -0.26 -8.16 4.44
CA ILE A 42 -1.47 -7.73 3.73
C ILE A 42 -2.62 -8.70 4.01
N GLY A 43 -2.37 -10.00 3.99
CA GLY A 43 -3.32 -11.02 4.38
C GLY A 43 -3.85 -10.82 5.80
N TYR A 44 -2.95 -10.53 6.73
CA TYR A 44 -3.31 -10.26 8.13
C TYR A 44 -4.24 -9.04 8.24
N GLN A 45 -3.92 -7.95 7.53
CA GLN A 45 -4.78 -6.76 7.47
C GLN A 45 -6.17 -7.07 6.89
N LEU A 46 -6.25 -7.91 5.86
CA LEU A 46 -7.53 -8.34 5.29
C LEU A 46 -8.33 -9.20 6.27
N GLY A 47 -7.66 -10.08 7.02
CA GLY A 47 -8.26 -10.88 8.09
C GLY A 47 -8.84 -10.01 9.20
N VAL A 48 -8.10 -8.98 9.66
CA VAL A 48 -8.60 -7.99 10.62
C VAL A 48 -9.83 -7.29 10.05
N THR A 49 -9.74 -6.78 8.82
CA THR A 49 -10.85 -6.07 8.16
C THR A 49 -12.11 -6.94 8.06
N ARG A 50 -11.96 -8.21 7.69
CA ARG A 50 -13.07 -9.18 7.59
C ARG A 50 -13.72 -9.43 8.95
N ARG A 51 -12.93 -9.58 10.03
CA ARG A 51 -13.42 -9.80 11.40
C ARG A 51 -14.08 -8.56 12.01
N VAL A 52 -13.54 -7.37 11.76
CA VAL A 52 -14.13 -6.08 12.15
C VAL A 52 -15.47 -5.87 11.44
N MET A 53 -15.54 -6.12 10.13
CA MET A 53 -16.80 -6.04 9.37
C MET A 53 -17.86 -7.04 9.86
N ALA A 54 -17.43 -8.20 10.34
CA ALA A 54 -18.31 -9.22 10.92
C ALA A 54 -18.75 -8.92 12.37
N GLY A 55 -18.22 -7.85 12.99
CA GLY A 55 -18.53 -7.50 14.37
C GLY A 55 -17.94 -8.46 15.41
N ALA A 56 -16.85 -9.16 15.10
CA ALA A 56 -16.22 -10.09 16.04
C ALA A 56 -15.66 -9.35 17.27
N GLU A 57 -15.83 -9.96 18.46
CA GLU A 57 -15.30 -9.41 19.73
C GLU A 57 -13.77 -9.33 19.74
N ASN A 58 -13.08 -10.31 19.13
CA ASN A 58 -11.62 -10.34 18.98
C ASN A 58 -11.24 -10.23 17.49
N PRO A 59 -11.01 -9.01 16.98
CA PRO A 59 -10.82 -8.78 15.56
C PRO A 59 -9.43 -9.23 15.07
N LEU A 60 -8.46 -9.48 15.95
CA LEU A 60 -7.11 -9.88 15.53
C LEU A 60 -7.08 -11.36 15.11
N PRO A 61 -6.74 -11.67 13.84
CA PRO A 61 -6.57 -13.04 13.38
C PRO A 61 -5.46 -13.76 14.15
N GLU A 62 -5.65 -15.06 14.31
CA GLU A 62 -4.62 -15.98 14.77
C GLU A 62 -3.65 -16.28 13.63
N TRP A 63 -2.40 -16.62 13.97
CA TRP A 63 -1.34 -16.90 13.01
C TRP A 63 -1.32 -18.36 12.54
N ASP A 64 -2.39 -19.11 12.80
CA ASP A 64 -2.46 -20.56 12.57
C ASP A 64 -2.66 -20.89 11.09
N ASP A 65 -3.28 -19.99 10.33
CA ASP A 65 -3.56 -20.16 8.90
C ASP A 65 -2.70 -19.23 8.02
N LEU A 66 -1.38 -19.39 8.14
CA LEU A 66 -0.40 -18.63 7.34
C LEU A 66 -0.59 -18.80 5.83
N GLY A 67 -1.08 -19.98 5.40
CA GLY A 67 -1.29 -20.30 3.99
C GLY A 67 -2.38 -19.43 3.37
N THR A 68 -3.55 -19.34 4.02
CA THR A 68 -4.64 -18.48 3.57
C THR A 68 -4.27 -17.00 3.64
N LEU A 69 -3.61 -16.58 4.72
CA LEU A 69 -3.11 -15.19 4.86
C LEU A 69 -2.14 -14.84 3.71
N PHE A 70 -1.22 -15.73 3.39
CA PHE A 70 -0.27 -15.51 2.30
C PHE A 70 -0.95 -15.44 0.93
N MET A 71 -1.90 -16.33 0.62
CA MET A 71 -2.63 -16.33 -0.66
C MET A 71 -3.55 -15.12 -0.81
N ASP A 72 -4.27 -14.74 0.25
CA ASP A 72 -5.12 -13.55 0.26
C ASP A 72 -4.27 -12.28 0.08
N GLY A 73 -3.17 -12.21 0.81
CA GLY A 73 -2.21 -11.13 0.71
C GLY A 73 -1.53 -11.02 -0.65
N LEU A 74 -1.16 -12.16 -1.25
CA LEU A 74 -0.55 -12.21 -2.58
C LEU A 74 -1.52 -11.71 -3.64
N SER A 75 -2.80 -12.09 -3.54
CA SER A 75 -3.83 -11.66 -4.48
C SER A 75 -4.02 -10.15 -4.47
N VAL A 76 -4.09 -9.55 -3.28
CA VAL A 76 -4.19 -8.09 -3.12
C VAL A 76 -2.88 -7.39 -3.48
N LEU A 77 -1.72 -8.00 -3.21
CA LEU A 77 -0.43 -7.46 -3.63
C LEU A 77 -0.34 -7.37 -5.16
N VAL A 78 -0.75 -8.40 -5.88
CA VAL A 78 -0.81 -8.39 -7.35
C VAL A 78 -1.76 -7.30 -7.84
N ALA A 79 -2.94 -7.16 -7.23
CA ALA A 79 -3.84 -6.06 -7.57
C ALA A 79 -3.16 -4.70 -7.35
N ARG A 80 -2.58 -4.45 -6.18
CA ARG A 80 -1.84 -3.20 -5.88
C ARG A 80 -0.71 -2.94 -6.86
N LEU A 81 0.02 -3.97 -7.30
CA LEU A 81 1.05 -3.88 -8.33
C LEU A 81 0.49 -3.38 -9.67
N VAL A 82 -0.67 -3.89 -10.09
CA VAL A 82 -1.34 -3.42 -11.32
C VAL A 82 -1.74 -1.94 -11.20
N TYR A 83 -2.28 -1.51 -10.07
CA TYR A 83 -2.59 -0.09 -9.84
C TYR A 83 -1.34 0.78 -9.68
N ALA A 84 -0.21 0.20 -9.26
CA ALA A 84 1.08 0.88 -9.15
C ALA A 84 1.84 0.98 -10.48
N MET A 85 1.35 0.39 -11.58
CA MET A 85 2.00 0.46 -12.90
C MET A 85 2.35 1.88 -13.36
N PRO A 86 1.49 2.92 -13.20
CA PRO A 86 1.84 4.29 -13.56
C PRO A 86 3.02 4.83 -12.74
N PHE A 87 3.10 4.44 -11.46
CA PHE A 87 4.19 4.80 -10.57
C PHE A 87 5.50 4.14 -11.01
N ILE A 88 5.46 2.86 -11.38
CA ILE A 88 6.63 2.11 -11.89
C ILE A 88 7.13 2.73 -13.20
N LEU A 89 6.23 3.10 -14.12
CA LEU A 89 6.61 3.76 -15.37
C LEU A 89 7.33 5.10 -15.11
N LEU A 90 6.80 5.93 -14.20
CA LEU A 90 7.44 7.18 -13.80
C LEU A 90 8.80 6.95 -13.14
N LEU A 91 8.94 5.89 -12.35
CA LEU A 91 10.21 5.52 -11.72
C LEU A 91 11.25 5.16 -12.79
N CYS A 92 10.88 4.35 -13.80
CA CYS A 92 11.78 4.02 -14.91
C CYS A 92 12.24 5.27 -15.67
N VAL A 93 11.33 6.21 -15.93
CA VAL A 93 11.66 7.49 -16.56
C VAL A 93 12.60 8.31 -15.68
N GLY A 94 12.33 8.40 -14.38
CA GLY A 94 13.19 9.12 -13.42
C GLY A 94 14.60 8.54 -13.33
N ILE A 95 14.74 7.21 -13.34
CA ILE A 95 16.05 6.54 -13.40
C ILE A 95 16.78 6.89 -14.70
N GLY A 96 16.10 6.82 -15.85
CA GLY A 96 16.71 7.19 -17.13
C GLY A 96 17.20 8.63 -17.17
N VAL A 97 16.40 9.56 -16.64
CA VAL A 97 16.74 10.99 -16.53
C VAL A 97 17.92 11.21 -15.57
N SER A 98 18.01 10.45 -14.48
CA SER A 98 19.11 10.56 -13.52
C SER A 98 20.50 10.23 -14.09
N LEU A 99 20.53 9.51 -15.22
CA LEU A 99 21.78 9.16 -15.93
C LEU A 99 22.23 10.24 -16.92
N LEU A 100 21.40 11.25 -17.21
CA LEU A 100 21.73 12.31 -18.18
C LEU A 100 23.04 13.06 -17.88
N PRO A 101 23.38 13.44 -16.63
CA PRO A 101 24.62 14.16 -16.35
C PRO A 101 25.88 13.33 -16.67
N ALA A 102 25.80 12.00 -16.57
CA ALA A 102 26.90 11.11 -16.90
C ALA A 102 27.24 11.13 -18.41
N LEU A 103 26.31 11.56 -19.26
CA LEU A 103 26.55 11.73 -20.71
C LEU A 103 27.41 12.96 -21.03
N GLY A 104 27.60 13.89 -20.08
CA GLY A 104 28.41 15.09 -20.26
C GLY A 104 29.92 14.82 -20.32
N GLY A 105 30.38 13.63 -19.93
CA GLY A 105 31.79 13.24 -19.97
C GLY A 105 32.68 14.17 -19.14
N ASN A 106 33.79 14.63 -19.73
CA ASN A 106 34.76 15.52 -19.06
C ASN A 106 34.45 17.02 -19.28
N ASN A 107 33.35 17.37 -19.97
CA ASN A 107 33.01 18.76 -20.22
C ASN A 107 32.14 19.31 -19.08
N GLU A 108 32.75 20.07 -18.18
CA GLU A 108 32.10 20.59 -16.97
C GLU A 108 30.84 21.43 -17.29
N ASP A 109 30.88 22.24 -18.35
CA ASP A 109 29.73 23.05 -18.76
C ASP A 109 28.55 22.17 -19.23
N ALA A 110 28.86 21.08 -19.95
CA ALA A 110 27.86 20.13 -20.42
C ALA A 110 27.25 19.33 -19.26
N VAL A 111 28.08 18.90 -18.30
CA VAL A 111 27.62 18.21 -17.09
C VAL A 111 26.71 19.11 -16.26
N ASN A 112 27.09 20.37 -16.06
CA ASN A 112 26.27 21.33 -15.31
C ASN A 112 24.93 21.64 -15.99
N ALA A 113 24.93 21.80 -17.32
CA ALA A 113 23.68 22.01 -18.07
C ALA A 113 22.74 20.79 -17.98
N LEU A 114 23.28 19.57 -18.14
CA LEU A 114 22.51 18.32 -18.04
C LEU A 114 22.02 18.04 -16.61
N ALA A 115 22.80 18.41 -15.60
CA ALA A 115 22.39 18.36 -14.19
C ALA A 115 21.22 19.31 -13.91
N GLY A 116 21.23 20.52 -14.50
CA GLY A 116 20.12 21.46 -14.43
C GLY A 116 18.82 20.89 -15.02
N VAL A 117 18.88 20.28 -16.20
CA VAL A 117 17.73 19.61 -16.84
C VAL A 117 17.22 18.43 -15.99
N THR A 118 18.14 17.65 -15.44
CA THR A 118 17.82 16.52 -14.54
C THR A 118 17.07 17.00 -13.30
N ALA A 119 17.54 18.07 -12.66
CA ALA A 119 16.90 18.64 -11.48
C ALA A 119 15.49 19.15 -11.76
N VAL A 120 15.28 19.89 -12.85
CA VAL A 120 13.94 20.38 -13.25
C VAL A 120 12.99 19.22 -13.52
N THR A 121 13.47 18.18 -14.20
CA THR A 121 12.66 17.00 -14.50
C THR A 121 12.27 16.24 -13.23
N TRP A 122 13.18 16.14 -12.24
CA TRP A 122 12.85 15.56 -10.93
C TRP A 122 11.80 16.34 -10.15
N VAL A 123 11.82 17.67 -10.23
CA VAL A 123 10.77 18.50 -9.62
C VAL A 123 9.41 18.18 -10.25
N ILE A 124 9.33 18.12 -11.59
CA ILE A 124 8.08 17.77 -12.29
C ILE A 124 7.62 16.35 -11.91
N LEU A 125 8.53 15.36 -11.97
CA LEU A 125 8.23 13.99 -11.60
C LEU A 125 7.74 13.88 -10.16
N SER A 126 8.32 14.62 -9.21
CA SER A 126 7.89 14.60 -7.81
C SER A 126 6.45 15.08 -7.63
N CYS A 127 5.99 16.07 -8.41
CA CYS A 127 4.59 16.48 -8.42
C CYS A 127 3.66 15.35 -8.91
N PHE A 128 4.05 14.65 -9.98
CA PHE A 128 3.27 13.49 -10.46
C PHE A 128 3.25 12.35 -9.45
N PHE A 129 4.39 12.06 -8.83
CA PHE A 129 4.48 11.07 -7.76
C PHE A 129 3.60 11.43 -6.58
N PHE A 130 3.56 12.69 -6.18
CA PHE A 130 2.69 13.15 -5.08
C PHE A 130 1.21 12.94 -5.40
N ILE A 131 0.77 13.30 -6.61
CA ILE A 131 -0.62 13.10 -7.05
C ILE A 131 -0.97 11.61 -7.11
N LEU A 132 -0.07 10.77 -7.65
CA LEU A 132 -0.28 9.32 -7.71
C LEU A 132 -0.26 8.67 -6.34
N ALA A 133 0.61 9.10 -5.43
CA ALA A 133 0.64 8.63 -4.06
C ALA A 133 -0.67 8.96 -3.35
N LEU A 134 -1.19 10.17 -3.54
CA LEU A 134 -2.50 10.56 -3.01
C LEU A 134 -3.62 9.71 -3.62
N ALA A 135 -3.60 9.46 -4.93
CA ALA A 135 -4.58 8.59 -5.58
C ALA A 135 -4.53 7.15 -5.05
N LEU A 136 -3.33 6.57 -4.91
CA LEU A 136 -3.13 5.22 -4.37
C LEU A 136 -3.56 5.12 -2.91
N LEU A 137 -3.36 6.19 -2.13
CA LEU A 137 -3.79 6.29 -0.74
C LEU A 137 -5.31 6.13 -0.62
N PHE A 138 -6.10 6.71 -1.52
CA PHE A 138 -7.56 6.53 -1.56
C PHE A 138 -7.99 5.20 -2.19
N ILE A 139 -7.25 4.68 -3.17
CA ILE A 139 -7.59 3.46 -3.89
C ILE A 139 -7.31 2.20 -3.04
N THR A 140 -6.25 2.22 -2.23
CA THR A 140 -5.83 1.07 -1.41
C THR A 140 -6.92 0.52 -0.48
N PRO A 141 -7.62 1.33 0.35
CA PRO A 141 -8.70 0.82 1.19
C PRO A 141 -9.88 0.30 0.35
N ALA A 142 -10.17 0.91 -0.81
CA ALA A 142 -11.21 0.42 -1.71
C ALA A 142 -10.88 -0.97 -2.29
N ILE A 143 -9.62 -1.22 -2.65
CA ILE A 143 -9.15 -2.55 -3.09
C ILE A 143 -9.33 -3.58 -1.96
N ASN A 144 -8.93 -3.24 -0.74
CA ASN A 144 -9.03 -4.14 0.41
C ASN A 144 -10.50 -4.50 0.71
N ILE A 145 -11.40 -3.51 0.72
CA ILE A 145 -12.84 -3.72 0.95
C ILE A 145 -13.44 -4.59 -0.16
N GLN A 146 -13.10 -4.31 -1.42
CA GLN A 146 -13.59 -5.10 -2.55
C GLN A 146 -13.10 -6.55 -2.48
N TYR A 147 -11.85 -6.77 -2.09
CA TYR A 147 -11.29 -8.10 -1.88
C TYR A 147 -12.01 -8.84 -0.75
N VAL A 148 -12.19 -8.20 0.41
CA VAL A 148 -12.88 -8.81 1.57
C VAL A 148 -14.32 -9.21 1.22
N ARG A 149 -15.01 -8.46 0.35
CA ARG A 149 -16.40 -8.75 -0.06
C ARG A 149 -16.51 -9.87 -1.10
N THR A 150 -15.52 -10.02 -1.97
CA THR A 150 -15.63 -10.89 -3.16
C THR A 150 -14.66 -12.07 -3.14
N ASN A 151 -13.64 -12.05 -2.28
CA ASN A 151 -12.53 -13.00 -2.21
C ASN A 151 -11.94 -13.36 -3.58
N SER A 152 -11.91 -12.39 -4.51
CA SER A 152 -11.46 -12.63 -5.87
C SER A 152 -10.57 -11.50 -6.36
N LEU A 153 -9.41 -11.88 -6.91
CA LEU A 153 -8.46 -10.96 -7.54
C LEU A 153 -9.10 -10.24 -8.74
N ALA A 154 -9.90 -10.96 -9.53
CA ALA A 154 -10.59 -10.41 -10.69
C ALA A 154 -11.51 -9.24 -10.32
N ALA A 155 -12.20 -9.29 -9.19
CA ALA A 155 -13.04 -8.18 -8.73
C ALA A 155 -12.23 -6.94 -8.32
N CYS A 156 -11.01 -7.13 -7.80
CA CYS A 156 -10.10 -6.01 -7.48
C CYS A 156 -9.58 -5.30 -8.74
N LEU A 157 -9.46 -6.01 -9.87
CA LEU A 157 -9.04 -5.43 -11.15
C LEU A 157 -10.17 -4.71 -11.91
N ARG A 158 -11.40 -4.73 -11.39
CA ARG A 158 -12.52 -3.97 -11.96
C ARG A 158 -12.37 -2.50 -11.59
N PHE A 159 -11.51 -1.79 -12.32
CA PHE A 159 -11.18 -0.38 -12.10
C PHE A 159 -12.43 0.48 -11.85
N GLY A 160 -13.48 0.33 -12.67
CA GLY A 160 -14.71 1.12 -12.52
C GLY A 160 -15.41 0.94 -11.16
N GLU A 161 -15.40 -0.25 -10.59
CA GLU A 161 -16.00 -0.50 -9.27
C GLU A 161 -15.13 0.04 -8.14
N VAL A 162 -13.81 -0.17 -8.22
CA VAL A 162 -12.85 0.32 -7.21
C VAL A 162 -12.83 1.85 -7.17
N PHE A 163 -12.76 2.51 -8.34
CA PHE A 163 -12.86 3.98 -8.42
C PHE A 163 -14.23 4.48 -7.95
N GLY A 164 -15.31 3.74 -8.23
CA GLY A 164 -16.64 4.07 -7.76
C GLY A 164 -16.80 3.98 -6.24
N ILE A 165 -16.13 3.02 -5.59
CA ILE A 165 -16.09 2.90 -4.12
C ILE A 165 -15.24 4.01 -3.52
N ALA A 166 -14.03 4.22 -4.06
CA ALA A 166 -13.13 5.29 -3.61
C ALA A 166 -13.83 6.66 -3.67
N ARG A 167 -14.52 6.97 -4.77
CA ARG A 167 -15.23 8.25 -4.95
C ARG A 167 -16.45 8.43 -4.03
N ARG A 168 -17.16 7.35 -3.69
CA ARG A 168 -18.38 7.40 -2.85
C ARG A 168 -18.08 7.49 -1.35
N HIS A 169 -16.92 7.01 -0.93
CA HIS A 169 -16.53 6.96 0.49
C HIS A 169 -15.27 7.78 0.81
N LEU A 170 -14.99 8.85 0.05
CA LEU A 170 -13.82 9.71 0.29
C LEU A 170 -13.79 10.29 1.71
N GLY A 171 -14.94 10.67 2.26
CA GLY A 171 -15.06 11.22 3.61
C GLY A 171 -14.77 10.20 4.71
N ASP A 172 -15.31 8.98 4.58
CA ASP A 172 -15.08 7.90 5.55
C ASP A 172 -13.63 7.40 5.49
N ILE A 173 -13.03 7.34 4.28
CA ILE A 173 -11.62 6.96 4.09
C ILE A 173 -10.69 8.00 4.75
N LEU A 174 -11.00 9.29 4.65
CA LEU A 174 -10.26 10.35 5.33
C LEU A 174 -10.30 10.18 6.84
N ILE A 175 -11.46 9.84 7.41
CA ILE A 175 -11.63 9.62 8.86
C ILE A 175 -10.84 8.38 9.32
N VAL A 176 -10.88 7.28 8.56
CA VAL A 176 -10.11 6.06 8.87
C VAL A 176 -8.59 6.29 8.81
N MET A 177 -8.12 7.28 8.05
CA MET A 177 -6.69 7.62 7.99
C MET A 177 -6.23 8.64 9.02
N LEU A 178 -7.13 9.49 9.51
CA LEU A 178 -6.82 10.53 10.51
C LEU A 178 -6.83 9.98 11.94
N VAL A 179 -7.47 8.83 12.12
CA VAL A 179 -7.56 8.01 13.34
C VAL A 179 -6.45 6.98 13.33
#